data_AF-A0A0Q5D7H5-F1
#
_entry.id   AF-A0A0Q5D7H5-F1
#
_cell.length_a   1.000
_cell.length_b   1.000
_cell.length_c   1.000
_cell.angle_alpha   90.00
_cell.angle_beta   90.00
_cell.angle_gamma   90.00
#
_symmetry.space_group_name_H-M   'P 1'
#
loop_
_entity.id
_entity.type
_entity.pdbx_description
1 polymer ?
#
loop_
_entity_poly.entity_id
_entity_poly.type
_entity_poly.pdbx_seq_one_letter_code
_entity_poly.pdbx_strand_id
1 'polypeptide(L)'
;MSALDLAGGAVVASIWRLAAVLLAGLLLVVGTGAGTGWWLAAAARDRMEADLKAELGANAALRASISVQNQAVEAMRRSASQAQARGAAARAAAAAAGRRLDAAQAQLAKARATTCDEAMPYVNQLLKDVK
;
A
#
# COMPACT_ATOMS: atom_id res chain seq x y z
N MET A 1 -82.77 43.13 -3.53
CA MET A 1 -81.32 42.89 -3.34
C MET A 1 -80.69 44.25 -3.11
N SER A 2 -80.25 44.51 -1.90
CA SER A 2 -79.77 45.85 -1.53
C SER A 2 -78.37 46.09 -2.10
N ALA A 3 -78.05 47.34 -2.44
CA ALA A 3 -76.71 47.73 -2.90
C ALA A 3 -75.58 47.32 -1.92
N LEU A 4 -75.94 47.14 -0.64
CA LEU A 4 -75.08 46.59 0.42
C LEU A 4 -74.75 45.10 0.23
N ASP A 5 -75.67 44.28 -0.27
CA ASP A 5 -75.40 42.86 -0.58
C ASP A 5 -74.51 42.72 -1.81
N LEU A 6 -74.69 43.61 -2.80
CA LEU A 6 -73.86 43.64 -4.02
C LEU A 6 -72.43 44.14 -3.71
N ALA A 7 -72.31 45.17 -2.86
CA ALA A 7 -71.03 45.69 -2.39
C ALA A 7 -70.31 44.71 -1.47
N GLY A 8 -71.03 44.04 -0.56
CA GLY A 8 -70.51 42.98 0.29
C GLY A 8 -70.00 41.79 -0.52
N GLY A 9 -70.73 41.36 -1.55
CA GLY A 9 -70.31 40.31 -2.48
C GLY A 9 -69.04 40.67 -3.29
N ALA A 10 -68.91 41.92 -3.73
CA ALA A 10 -67.73 42.40 -4.45
C ALA A 10 -66.47 42.47 -3.56
N VAL A 11 -66.61 42.86 -2.30
CA VAL A 11 -65.51 42.89 -1.32
C VAL A 11 -65.08 41.47 -0.94
N VAL A 12 -66.03 40.56 -0.67
CA VAL A 12 -65.73 39.15 -0.35
C VAL A 12 -65.04 38.44 -1.53
N ALA A 13 -65.50 38.68 -2.76
CA ALA A 13 -64.86 38.13 -3.96
C ALA A 13 -63.42 38.67 -4.16
N SER A 14 -63.16 39.91 -3.76
CA SER A 14 -61.84 40.54 -3.86
C SER A 14 -60.87 40.03 -2.78
N ILE A 15 -61.35 39.82 -1.56
CA ILE A 15 -60.55 39.24 -0.45
C ILE A 15 -60.10 37.82 -0.81
N TRP A 16 -61.00 37.01 -1.37
CA TRP A 16 -60.65 35.64 -1.75
C TRP A 16 -59.59 35.59 -2.87
N ARG A 17 -59.66 36.52 -3.83
CA ARG A 17 -58.62 36.65 -4.88
C ARG A 17 -57.26 37.03 -4.29
N LEU A 18 -57.22 37.99 -3.36
CA LEU A 18 -55.98 38.36 -2.68
C LEU A 18 -55.39 37.19 -1.88
N ALA A 19 -56.24 36.47 -1.13
CA ALA A 19 -55.83 35.29 -0.38
C ALA A 19 -55.28 34.18 -1.30
N ALA A 20 -55.92 33.95 -2.44
CA ALA A 20 -55.47 32.97 -3.43
C ALA A 20 -54.11 33.33 -4.04
N VAL A 21 -53.89 34.61 -4.37
CA VAL A 21 -52.60 35.08 -4.89
C VAL A 21 -51.49 34.95 -3.84
N LEU A 22 -51.76 35.30 -2.58
CA LEU A 22 -50.80 35.14 -1.49
C LEU A 22 -50.45 33.66 -1.27
N LEU A 23 -51.45 32.78 -1.27
CA LEU A 23 -51.25 31.34 -1.14
C LEU A 23 -50.42 30.79 -2.32
N ALA A 24 -50.73 31.19 -3.55
CA ALA A 24 -49.98 30.80 -4.74
C ALA A 24 -48.52 31.28 -4.68
N GLY A 25 -48.29 32.51 -4.23
CA GLY A 25 -46.94 33.04 -4.00
C GLY A 25 -46.18 32.22 -2.96
N LEU A 26 -46.80 31.91 -1.82
CA LEU A 26 -46.19 31.09 -0.78
C LEU A 26 -45.84 29.69 -1.27
N LEU A 27 -46.75 29.03 -1.99
CA LEU A 27 -46.52 27.71 -2.57
C LEU A 27 -45.38 27.71 -3.58
N LEU A 28 -45.24 28.78 -4.36
CA LEU A 28 -44.16 28.94 -5.33
C LEU A 28 -42.81 29.10 -4.61
N VAL A 29 -42.75 29.94 -3.57
CA VAL A 29 -41.54 30.11 -2.75
C VAL A 29 -41.13 28.81 -2.07
N VAL A 30 -42.07 28.11 -1.43
CA VAL A 30 -41.79 26.83 -0.75
C VAL A 30 -41.41 25.74 -1.76
N GLY A 31 -42.13 25.63 -2.88
CA GLY A 31 -41.86 24.62 -3.91
C GLY A 31 -40.49 24.80 -4.56
N THR A 32 -40.14 26.04 -4.91
CA THR A 32 -38.83 26.37 -5.49
C THR A 32 -37.70 26.22 -4.47
N GLY A 33 -37.90 26.66 -3.22
CA GLY A 33 -36.92 26.51 -2.15
C GLY A 33 -36.65 25.06 -1.79
N ALA A 34 -37.70 24.26 -1.57
CA ALA A 34 -37.58 22.83 -1.25
C ALA A 34 -36.99 22.04 -2.43
N GLY A 35 -37.43 22.32 -3.65
CA GLY A 35 -36.92 21.67 -4.86
C GLY A 35 -35.43 21.94 -5.09
N THR A 36 -35.01 23.20 -4.94
CA THR A 36 -33.59 23.58 -5.07
C THR A 36 -32.74 22.98 -3.95
N GLY A 37 -33.24 23.01 -2.70
CA GLY A 37 -32.56 22.40 -1.56
C GLY A 37 -32.37 20.89 -1.73
N TRP A 38 -33.40 20.17 -2.19
CA TRP A 38 -33.32 18.75 -2.47
C TRP A 38 -32.32 18.44 -3.60
N TRP A 39 -32.34 19.24 -4.67
CA TRP A 39 -31.41 19.07 -5.78
C TRP A 39 -29.95 19.28 -5.37
N LEU A 40 -29.66 20.31 -4.56
CA LEU A 40 -28.32 20.55 -4.02
C LEU A 40 -27.87 19.43 -3.07
N ALA A 41 -28.78 18.93 -2.23
CA ALA A 41 -28.48 17.81 -1.33
C ALA A 41 -28.18 16.53 -2.12
N ALA A 42 -28.95 16.23 -3.17
CA ALA A 42 -28.69 15.10 -4.06
C ALA A 42 -27.34 15.24 -4.77
N ALA A 43 -27.04 16.41 -5.34
CA ALA A 43 -25.77 16.68 -5.99
C ALA A 43 -24.57 16.54 -5.03
N ALA A 44 -24.71 17.01 -3.79
CA ALA A 44 -23.69 16.85 -2.76
C ALA A 44 -23.48 15.37 -2.40
N ARG A 45 -24.57 14.62 -2.23
CA ARG A 45 -24.51 13.18 -1.95
C ARG A 45 -23.80 12.43 -3.07
N ASP A 46 -24.17 12.69 -4.32
CA ASP A 46 -23.59 11.99 -5.47
C ASP A 46 -22.09 12.31 -5.62
N ARG A 47 -21.68 13.55 -5.30
CA ARG A 47 -20.25 13.92 -5.24
C ARG A 47 -19.51 13.17 -4.13
N MET A 48 -20.08 13.10 -2.93
CA MET A 48 -19.50 12.34 -1.81
C MET A 48 -19.38 10.85 -2.12
N GLU A 49 -20.36 10.28 -2.81
CA GLU A 49 -20.31 8.87 -3.25
C GLU A 49 -19.19 8.65 -4.29
N ALA A 50 -19.01 9.58 -5.22
CA ALA A 50 -17.92 9.53 -6.20
C ALA A 50 -16.54 9.64 -5.51
N ASP A 51 -16.37 10.58 -4.60
CA ASP A 51 -15.15 10.78 -3.83
C ASP A 51 -14.82 9.53 -2.98
N LEU A 52 -15.82 8.96 -2.30
CA LEU A 52 -15.66 7.73 -1.53
C LEU A 52 -15.23 6.55 -2.40
N LYS A 53 -15.81 6.38 -3.59
CA LYS A 53 -15.40 5.32 -4.54
C LYS A 53 -13.96 5.52 -5.01
N ALA A 54 -13.56 6.76 -5.27
CA ALA A 54 -12.18 7.08 -5.65
C ALA A 54 -11.19 6.74 -4.52
N GLU A 55 -11.50 7.12 -3.27
CA GLU A 55 -10.68 6.78 -2.11
C GLU A 55 -10.58 5.27 -1.86
N LEU A 56 -11.69 4.54 -1.97
CA LEU A 56 -11.70 3.08 -1.86
C LEU A 56 -10.83 2.42 -2.94
N GLY A 57 -10.89 2.92 -4.18
CA GLY A 57 -10.03 2.47 -5.27
C GLY A 57 -8.55 2.71 -4.99
N ALA A 58 -8.20 3.91 -4.53
CA ALA A 58 -6.82 4.25 -4.16
C ALA A 58 -6.32 3.39 -2.99
N ASN A 59 -7.15 3.14 -1.97
CA ASN A 59 -6.81 2.30 -0.84
C ASN A 59 -6.62 0.82 -1.25
N ALA A 60 -7.47 0.31 -2.13
CA ALA A 60 -7.32 -1.03 -2.69
C ALA A 60 -5.98 -1.18 -3.45
N ALA A 61 -5.63 -0.18 -4.28
CA ALA A 61 -4.35 -0.16 -4.99
C ALA A 61 -3.16 -0.09 -4.02
N LEU A 62 -3.24 0.72 -2.97
CA LEU A 62 -2.20 0.82 -1.95
C LEU A 62 -2.01 -0.51 -1.20
N ARG A 63 -3.10 -1.16 -0.79
CA ARG A 63 -3.05 -2.48 -0.13
C ARG A 63 -2.45 -3.55 -1.04
N ALA A 64 -2.80 -3.55 -2.32
CA ALA A 64 -2.20 -4.46 -3.30
C ALA A 64 -0.68 -4.22 -3.42
N SER A 65 -0.24 -2.96 -3.52
CA SER A 65 1.18 -2.60 -3.56
C SER A 65 1.93 -3.04 -2.29
N ILE A 66 1.35 -2.81 -1.11
CA ILE A 66 1.95 -3.24 0.16
C ILE A 66 2.07 -4.76 0.21
N SER A 67 1.08 -5.51 -0.28
CA SER A 67 1.16 -6.98 -0.35
C SER A 67 2.33 -7.45 -1.22
N VAL A 68 2.51 -6.85 -2.41
CA VAL A 68 3.62 -7.16 -3.31
C VAL A 68 4.97 -6.81 -2.66
N GLN A 69 5.07 -5.65 -2.03
CA GLN A 69 6.29 -5.23 -1.33
C GLN A 69 6.64 -6.18 -0.18
N ASN A 70 5.65 -6.58 0.62
CA ASN A 70 5.87 -7.51 1.73
C ASN A 70 6.37 -8.87 1.23
N GLN A 71 5.78 -9.40 0.15
CA GLN A 71 6.24 -10.64 -0.46
C GLN A 71 7.68 -10.53 -0.99
N ALA A 72 8.03 -9.39 -1.61
CA ALA A 72 9.38 -9.13 -2.08
C ALA A 72 10.40 -9.06 -0.93
N VAL A 73 10.06 -8.39 0.18
CA VAL A 73 10.91 -8.32 1.38
C VAL A 73 11.09 -9.70 1.99
N GLU A 74 10.04 -10.52 2.07
CA GLU A 74 10.14 -11.88 2.59
C GLU A 74 11.01 -12.79 1.70
N ALA A 75 10.86 -12.67 0.37
CA ALA A 75 11.74 -13.37 -0.58
C ALA A 75 13.20 -12.93 -0.43
N MET A 76 13.46 -11.62 -0.29
CA MET A 76 14.79 -11.05 -0.08
C MET A 76 15.40 -11.56 1.23
N ARG A 77 14.63 -11.58 2.33
CA ARG A 77 15.08 -12.11 3.62
C ARG A 77 15.50 -13.57 3.52
N ARG A 78 14.69 -14.40 2.85
CA ARG A 78 15.02 -15.82 2.63
C ARG A 78 16.31 -15.97 1.82
N SER A 79 16.46 -15.24 0.72
CA SER A 79 17.68 -15.24 -0.10
C SER A 79 18.91 -14.81 0.69
N ALA A 80 18.81 -13.72 1.45
CA ALA A 80 19.89 -13.22 2.30
C ALA A 80 20.32 -14.25 3.36
N SER A 81 19.37 -14.92 4.00
CA SER A 81 19.68 -15.97 4.98
C SER A 81 20.44 -17.16 4.37
N GLN A 82 20.07 -17.57 3.14
CA GLN A 82 20.77 -18.64 2.43
C GLN A 82 22.18 -18.21 2.01
N ALA A 83 22.33 -16.97 1.52
CA ALA A 83 23.63 -16.42 1.18
C ALA A 83 24.55 -16.32 2.42
N GLN A 84 24.00 -15.92 3.57
CA GLN A 84 24.74 -15.86 4.82
C GLN A 84 25.16 -17.26 5.30
N ALA A 85 24.29 -18.27 5.18
CA ALA A 85 24.62 -19.65 5.50
C ALA A 85 25.76 -20.20 4.60
N ARG A 86 25.68 -19.95 3.29
CA ARG A 86 26.75 -20.32 2.34
C ARG A 86 28.07 -19.60 2.68
N GLY A 87 28.00 -18.31 3.00
CA GLY A 87 29.17 -17.53 3.41
C GLY A 87 29.80 -18.05 4.70
N ALA A 88 28.99 -18.42 5.69
CA ALA A 88 29.47 -19.01 6.94
C ALA A 88 30.14 -20.37 6.70
N ALA A 89 29.52 -21.23 5.87
CA ALA A 89 30.09 -22.51 5.47
C ALA A 89 31.44 -22.34 4.74
N ALA A 90 31.51 -21.41 3.80
CA ALA A 90 32.75 -21.09 3.08
C ALA A 90 33.86 -20.60 4.02
N ARG A 91 33.55 -19.73 4.99
CA ARG A 91 34.52 -19.28 5.99
C ARG A 91 35.00 -20.42 6.89
N ALA A 92 34.09 -21.30 7.31
CA ALA A 92 34.44 -22.46 8.13
C ALA A 92 35.37 -23.42 7.36
N ALA A 93 35.05 -23.70 6.08
CA ALA A 93 35.89 -24.50 5.21
C ALA A 93 37.28 -23.86 5.00
N ALA A 94 37.33 -22.55 4.73
CA ALA A 94 38.58 -21.82 4.59
C ALA A 94 39.43 -21.85 5.87
N ALA A 95 38.82 -21.68 7.04
CA ALA A 95 39.53 -21.76 8.32
C ALA A 95 40.06 -23.18 8.60
N ALA A 96 39.29 -24.22 8.24
CA ALA A 96 39.75 -25.61 8.35
C ALA A 96 40.91 -25.90 7.39
N ALA A 97 40.82 -25.43 6.13
CA ALA A 97 41.89 -25.54 5.15
C ALA A 97 43.15 -24.80 5.62
N GLY A 98 43.02 -23.57 6.13
CA GLY A 98 44.13 -22.80 6.70
C GLY A 98 44.86 -23.56 7.81
N ARG A 99 44.13 -24.09 8.81
CA ARG A 99 44.74 -24.91 9.87
C ARG A 99 45.48 -26.15 9.35
N ARG A 100 44.97 -26.79 8.28
CA ARG A 100 45.63 -27.93 7.65
C ARG A 100 46.91 -27.51 6.94
N LEU A 101 46.90 -26.37 6.24
CA LEU A 101 48.08 -25.80 5.59
C LEU A 101 49.16 -25.44 6.64
N ASP A 102 48.77 -24.76 7.72
CA ASP A 102 49.67 -24.41 8.82
C ASP A 102 50.32 -25.65 9.45
N ALA A 103 49.52 -26.71 9.67
CA ALA A 103 50.03 -27.99 10.19
C ALA A 103 51.01 -28.66 9.23
N ALA A 104 50.74 -28.64 7.92
CA ALA A 104 51.64 -29.17 6.90
C ALA A 104 52.95 -28.38 6.82
N GLN A 105 52.90 -27.05 6.90
CA GLN A 105 54.09 -26.19 6.97
C GLN A 105 54.93 -26.50 8.22
N ALA A 106 54.29 -26.70 9.38
CA ALA A 106 55.00 -27.06 10.60
C ALA A 106 55.68 -28.44 10.50
N GLN A 107 55.09 -29.40 9.79
CA GLN A 107 55.72 -30.70 9.52
C GLN A 107 56.92 -30.58 8.60
N LEU A 108 56.83 -29.81 7.52
CA LEU A 108 57.95 -29.49 6.62
C LEU A 108 59.11 -28.81 7.38
N ALA A 109 58.80 -27.84 8.23
CA ALA A 109 59.80 -27.16 9.05
C ALA A 109 60.52 -28.11 10.03
N LYS A 110 59.79 -29.08 10.61
CA LYS A 110 60.37 -30.11 11.49
C LYS A 110 61.21 -31.13 10.73
N ALA A 111 60.81 -31.49 9.51
CA ALA A 111 61.52 -32.46 8.68
C ALA A 111 62.90 -31.94 8.23
N ARG A 112 63.16 -30.62 8.32
CA ARG A 112 64.40 -29.96 7.85
C ARG A 112 64.83 -30.48 6.48
N ALA A 113 63.87 -30.70 5.57
CA ALA A 113 64.17 -31.14 4.22
C ALA A 113 65.12 -30.12 3.57
N THR A 114 66.35 -30.54 3.26
CA THR A 114 67.39 -29.67 2.67
C THR A 114 67.49 -29.86 1.17
N THR A 115 66.76 -30.83 0.63
CA THR A 115 66.72 -31.18 -0.80
C THR A 115 65.27 -31.27 -1.31
N CYS A 116 65.09 -31.06 -2.61
CA CYS A 116 63.76 -31.12 -3.24
C CYS A 116 63.12 -32.51 -3.12
N ASP A 117 63.94 -33.58 -3.15
CA ASP A 117 63.47 -34.96 -3.09
C ASP A 117 62.88 -35.31 -1.72
N GLU A 118 63.42 -34.74 -0.64
CA GLU A 118 62.90 -34.88 0.73
C GLU A 118 61.60 -34.06 0.96
N ALA A 119 61.43 -32.94 0.24
CA ALA A 119 60.25 -32.08 0.37
C ALA A 119 59.05 -32.56 -0.47
N MET A 120 59.30 -33.25 -1.57
CA MET A 120 58.29 -33.70 -2.54
C MET A 120 57.14 -34.55 -1.97
N PRO A 121 57.35 -35.49 -1.02
CA PRO A 121 56.25 -36.27 -0.43
C PRO A 121 55.22 -35.40 0.28
N TYR A 122 55.68 -34.38 1.01
CA TYR A 122 54.82 -33.44 1.74
C TYR A 122 54.04 -32.52 0.79
N VAL A 123 54.68 -32.05 -0.28
CA VAL A 123 54.04 -31.23 -1.33
C VAL A 123 52.99 -32.04 -2.11
N ASN A 124 53.27 -33.30 -2.45
CA ASN A 124 52.29 -34.19 -3.08
C ASN A 124 51.07 -34.46 -2.19
N GLN A 125 51.27 -34.50 -0.87
CA GLN A 125 50.19 -34.68 0.09
C GLN A 125 49.33 -33.42 0.24
N LEU A 126 49.93 -32.22 0.09
CA LEU A 126 49.24 -30.94 -0.02
C LEU A 126 48.44 -30.79 -1.32
N LEU A 127 48.99 -31.24 -2.45
CA LEU A 127 48.36 -31.12 -3.78
C LEU A 127 47.22 -32.10 -4.04
N LYS A 128 47.18 -33.26 -3.35
CA LYS A 128 46.10 -34.25 -3.49
C LYS A 128 44.71 -33.70 -3.15
N ASP A 129 44.64 -32.68 -2.30
CA ASP A 129 43.40 -32.12 -1.78
C ASP A 129 42.92 -30.86 -2.54
N VAL A 130 43.65 -30.42 -3.58
CA VAL A 130 43.34 -29.21 -4.38
C VAL A 130 42.51 -29.54 -5.65
N LYS A 131 42.01 -30.78 -5.78
CA LYS A 131 41.14 -31.20 -6.88
C LYS A 131 39.66 -30.98 -6.60
#